data_AF-A0A840PDJ2-F1
#
_entry.id   AF-A0A840PDJ2-F1
#
_cell.length_a   1.000
_cell.length_b   1.000
_cell.length_c   1.000
_cell.angle_alpha   90.00
_cell.angle_beta   90.00
_cell.angle_gamma   90.00
#
_symmetry.space_group_name_H-M   'P 1'
#
loop_
_entity.id
_entity.type
_entity.pdbx_description
1 polymer ?
#
loop_
_entity_poly.entity_id
_entity_poly.type
_entity_poly.pdbx_seq_one_letter_code
_entity_poly.pdbx_strand_id
1 'polypeptide(L)'
;MDQDYRSQNQAVVLARLSARERQQIIDDFVDSVFADVIDEDATLVAGWMRELPSNLPEDPTSEQINAWVELAELAGDESFRQMVRRMVLSGEKNNRLEYGLNLRPLVLEHAGAALSRGIAPESTGANLILKRIIPDDLPAEETAALITWLEMVAEPRVERYWQLLSILKGEKPSPPAVPAFAWLLATLRAHR
;
A
#
# COMPACT_ATOMS: atom_id res chain seq x y z
N MET A 1 9.70 26.90 -17.93
CA MET A 1 9.31 25.71 -18.72
C MET A 1 8.76 24.73 -17.70
N ASP A 2 7.43 24.59 -17.68
CA ASP A 2 6.65 24.08 -16.55
C ASP A 2 6.88 22.61 -16.21
N GLN A 3 6.74 22.29 -14.92
CA GLN A 3 6.75 20.93 -14.38
C GLN A 3 5.63 20.09 -15.01
N ASP A 4 4.45 20.68 -15.23
CA ASP A 4 3.29 20.04 -15.86
C ASP A 4 3.58 19.57 -17.30
N TYR A 5 4.37 20.33 -18.06
CA TYR A 5 4.74 19.97 -19.43
C TYR A 5 5.72 18.78 -19.48
N ARG A 6 6.59 18.63 -18.47
CA ARG A 6 7.45 17.45 -18.33
C ARG A 6 6.65 16.22 -17.93
N SER A 7 5.73 16.36 -16.98
CA SER A 7 4.85 15.27 -16.54
C SER A 7 3.96 14.75 -17.66
N GLN A 8 3.36 15.64 -18.46
CA GLN A 8 2.53 15.23 -19.61
C GLN A 8 3.34 14.50 -20.69
N ASN A 9 4.57 14.96 -21.00
CA ASN A 9 5.42 14.27 -21.96
C ASN A 9 5.91 12.91 -21.44
N GLN A 10 6.18 12.80 -20.14
CA GLN A 10 6.55 11.53 -19.52
C GLN A 10 5.42 10.50 -19.59
N ALA A 11 4.18 10.88 -19.27
CA ALA A 11 3.03 10.00 -19.37
C ALA A 11 2.81 9.45 -20.79
N VAL A 12 2.98 10.29 -21.83
CA VAL A 12 2.86 9.86 -23.24
C VAL A 12 3.96 8.87 -23.62
N VAL A 13 5.18 9.07 -23.12
CA VAL A 13 6.30 8.13 -23.35
C VAL A 13 6.01 6.79 -22.68
N LEU A 14 5.60 6.80 -21.41
CA LEU A 14 5.29 5.59 -20.65
C LEU A 14 4.18 4.77 -21.32
N ALA A 15 3.11 5.41 -21.81
CA ALA A 15 2.01 4.73 -22.48
C ALA A 15 2.45 3.92 -23.71
N ARG A 16 3.52 4.34 -24.41
CA ARG A 16 3.99 3.74 -25.67
C ARG A 16 5.03 2.63 -25.51
N LEU A 17 5.43 2.32 -24.28
CA LEU A 17 6.44 1.29 -24.01
C LEU A 17 5.96 -0.11 -24.41
N SER A 18 6.88 -0.92 -24.92
CA SER A 18 6.68 -2.35 -25.18
C SER A 18 6.52 -3.13 -23.87
N ALA A 19 5.90 -4.32 -23.92
CA ALA A 19 5.74 -5.18 -22.74
C ALA A 19 7.07 -5.44 -22.01
N ARG A 20 8.17 -5.61 -22.77
CA ARG A 20 9.51 -5.79 -22.20
C ARG A 20 10.01 -4.57 -21.45
N GLU A 21 9.84 -3.37 -22.00
CA GLU A 21 10.26 -2.13 -21.34
C GLU A 21 9.41 -1.86 -20.09
N ARG A 22 8.12 -2.19 -20.13
CA ARG A 22 7.24 -2.10 -18.96
C ARG A 22 7.71 -3.05 -17.85
N GLN A 23 8.02 -4.29 -18.20
CA GLN A 23 8.55 -5.28 -17.26
C GLN A 23 9.86 -4.80 -16.63
N GLN A 24 10.78 -4.27 -17.44
CA GLN A 24 12.07 -3.78 -16.93
C GLN A 24 11.91 -2.68 -15.87
N ILE A 25 10.98 -1.74 -16.05
CA ILE A 25 10.73 -0.68 -15.07
C ILE A 25 10.30 -1.25 -13.71
N ILE A 26 9.44 -2.26 -13.73
CA ILE A 26 8.97 -2.91 -12.50
C ILE A 26 10.07 -3.77 -11.89
N ASP A 27 10.83 -4.50 -12.70
CA ASP A 27 11.97 -5.29 -12.22
C ASP A 27 13.01 -4.39 -11.54
N ASP A 28 13.39 -3.27 -12.16
CA ASP A 28 14.33 -2.28 -11.59
C ASP A 28 13.81 -1.67 -10.28
N PHE A 29 12.50 -1.48 -10.17
CA PHE A 29 11.87 -1.02 -8.94
C PHE A 29 11.93 -2.09 -7.84
N VAL A 30 11.53 -3.32 -8.13
CA VAL A 30 11.50 -4.40 -7.15
C VAL A 30 12.92 -4.79 -6.72
N ASP A 31 13.86 -4.90 -7.66
CA ASP A 31 15.28 -5.16 -7.37
C ASP A 31 15.87 -4.09 -6.44
N SER A 32 15.53 -2.82 -6.67
CA SER A 32 15.98 -1.71 -5.83
C SER A 32 15.45 -1.77 -4.40
N VAL A 33 14.15 -2.06 -4.20
CA VAL A 33 13.55 -2.02 -2.86
C VAL A 33 13.84 -3.29 -2.05
N PHE A 34 14.03 -4.44 -2.70
CA PHE A 34 14.38 -5.73 -2.07
C PHE A 34 15.89 -6.04 -2.07
N ALA A 35 16.74 -5.12 -2.54
CA ALA A 35 18.19 -5.32 -2.54
C ALA A 35 18.71 -5.70 -1.14
N ASP A 36 19.52 -6.77 -1.10
CA ASP A 36 20.16 -7.35 0.08
C ASP A 36 19.21 -7.97 1.14
N VAL A 37 17.95 -8.22 0.79
CA VAL A 37 16.96 -8.86 1.67
C VAL A 37 17.00 -10.38 1.46
N ILE A 38 17.24 -11.14 2.52
CA ILE A 38 17.29 -12.60 2.50
C ILE A 38 16.19 -13.13 3.42
N ASP A 39 14.98 -13.17 2.89
CA ASP A 39 13.77 -13.63 3.58
C ASP A 39 12.81 -14.28 2.57
N GLU A 40 12.22 -15.42 2.93
CA GLU A 40 11.37 -16.21 2.01
C GLU A 40 10.05 -15.49 1.73
N ASP A 41 9.43 -14.88 2.75
CA ASP A 41 8.19 -14.11 2.61
C ASP A 41 8.42 -12.86 1.75
N ALA A 42 9.53 -12.14 1.96
CA ALA A 42 9.93 -11.00 1.15
C ALA A 42 10.15 -11.42 -0.31
N THR A 43 10.75 -12.59 -0.56
CA THR A 43 10.96 -13.13 -1.91
C THR A 43 9.63 -13.40 -2.62
N LEU A 44 8.65 -13.97 -1.92
CA LEU A 44 7.30 -14.20 -2.44
C LEU A 44 6.60 -12.88 -2.79
N VAL A 45 6.65 -11.90 -1.89
CA VAL A 45 6.08 -10.56 -2.13
C VAL A 45 6.73 -9.89 -3.33
N ALA A 46 8.07 -9.96 -3.44
CA ALA A 46 8.81 -9.42 -4.57
C ALA A 46 8.39 -10.10 -5.89
N GLY A 47 8.10 -11.40 -5.87
CA GLY A 47 7.53 -12.12 -7.01
C GLY A 47 6.18 -11.55 -7.46
N TRP A 48 5.24 -11.35 -6.53
CA TRP A 48 3.93 -10.77 -6.84
C TRP A 48 4.01 -9.32 -7.33
N MET A 49 4.95 -8.53 -6.81
CA MET A 49 5.16 -7.15 -7.25
C MET A 49 5.68 -7.07 -8.69
N ARG A 50 6.47 -8.06 -9.14
CA ARG A 50 6.95 -8.16 -10.53
C ARG A 50 5.89 -8.68 -11.51
N GLU A 51 4.79 -9.22 -11.00
CA GLU A 51 3.83 -9.96 -11.81
C GLU A 51 2.92 -9.02 -12.62
N LEU A 52 3.47 -8.48 -13.71
CA LEU A 52 2.70 -7.85 -14.76
C LEU A 52 2.11 -8.92 -15.68
N PRO A 53 0.94 -8.66 -16.29
CA PRO A 53 0.47 -9.48 -17.40
C PRO A 53 1.53 -9.49 -18.51
N SER A 54 1.98 -10.70 -18.89
CA SER A 54 3.09 -10.91 -19.83
C SER A 54 2.85 -10.27 -21.19
N ASN A 55 1.58 -10.12 -21.59
CA ASN A 55 1.14 -9.21 -22.64
C ASN A 55 -0.10 -8.48 -22.14
N LEU A 56 -0.05 -7.15 -22.08
CA LEU A 56 -1.30 -6.38 -22.16
C LEU A 56 -2.00 -6.76 -23.48
N PRO A 57 -3.35 -6.78 -23.54
CA PRO A 57 -4.07 -7.06 -24.77
C PRO A 57 -3.55 -6.19 -25.92
N GLU A 58 -3.61 -6.68 -27.18
CA GLU A 58 -3.17 -5.88 -28.35
C GLU A 58 -3.88 -4.51 -28.42
N ASP A 59 -5.10 -4.43 -27.88
CA ASP A 59 -5.84 -3.20 -27.66
C ASP A 59 -6.13 -3.03 -26.14
N PRO A 60 -5.18 -2.48 -25.36
CA PRO A 60 -5.39 -2.29 -23.93
C PRO A 60 -6.46 -1.21 -23.70
N THR A 61 -7.31 -1.42 -22.70
CA THR A 61 -8.33 -0.41 -22.37
C THR A 61 -7.67 0.89 -21.91
N SER A 62 -8.36 2.02 -22.05
CA SER A 62 -7.86 3.29 -21.52
C SER A 62 -7.58 3.23 -20.02
N GLU A 63 -8.34 2.41 -19.28
CA GLU A 63 -8.11 2.17 -17.86
C GLU A 63 -6.78 1.44 -17.60
N GLN A 64 -6.45 0.41 -18.38
CA GLN A 64 -5.18 -0.30 -18.27
C GLN A 64 -3.99 0.58 -18.68
N ILE A 65 -4.14 1.43 -19.71
CA ILE A 65 -3.10 2.39 -20.10
C ILE A 65 -2.85 3.39 -18.97
N ASN A 66 -3.91 3.97 -18.40
CA ASN A 66 -3.79 4.91 -17.29
C ASN A 66 -3.17 4.23 -16.06
N ALA A 67 -3.59 3.00 -15.76
CA ALA A 67 -3.05 2.25 -14.63
C ALA A 67 -1.56 1.93 -14.82
N TRP A 68 -1.14 1.62 -16.04
CA TRP A 68 0.29 1.42 -16.35
C TRP A 68 1.09 2.71 -16.14
N VAL A 69 0.61 3.84 -16.67
CA VAL A 69 1.31 5.14 -16.53
C VAL A 69 1.47 5.48 -15.05
N GLU A 70 0.40 5.37 -14.27
CA GLU A 70 0.44 5.65 -12.83
C GLU A 70 1.35 4.68 -12.06
N LEU A 71 1.34 3.38 -12.42
CA LEU A 71 2.21 2.39 -11.80
C LEU A 71 3.69 2.69 -12.08
N ALA A 72 4.02 3.05 -13.31
CA ALA A 72 5.38 3.41 -13.71
C ALA A 72 5.85 4.71 -13.06
N GLU A 73 4.96 5.69 -12.88
CA GLU A 73 5.25 6.92 -12.12
C GLU A 73 5.52 6.61 -10.65
N LEU A 74 4.69 5.78 -10.00
CA LEU A 74 4.92 5.33 -8.63
C LEU A 74 6.25 4.57 -8.51
N ALA A 75 6.51 3.61 -9.41
CA ALA A 75 7.75 2.85 -9.45
C ALA A 75 8.98 3.75 -9.70
N GLY A 76 8.81 4.89 -10.37
CA GLY A 76 9.85 5.90 -10.59
C GLY A 76 10.01 6.93 -9.46
N ASP A 77 9.07 7.02 -8.52
CA ASP A 77 9.11 7.94 -7.40
C ASP A 77 10.10 7.46 -6.32
N GLU A 78 11.18 8.20 -6.14
CA GLU A 78 12.24 7.89 -5.17
C GLU A 78 11.72 7.88 -3.71
N SER A 79 10.77 8.74 -3.37
CA SER A 79 10.15 8.75 -2.04
C SER A 79 9.33 7.49 -1.79
N PHE A 80 8.67 6.98 -2.84
CA PHE A 80 7.93 5.72 -2.80
C PHE A 80 8.89 4.53 -2.66
N ARG A 81 9.97 4.48 -3.45
CA ARG A 81 11.04 3.46 -3.35
C ARG A 81 11.60 3.36 -1.94
N GLN A 82 12.01 4.49 -1.35
CA GLN A 82 12.57 4.51 -0.01
C GLN A 82 11.56 4.05 1.05
N MET A 83 10.29 4.43 0.89
CA MET A 83 9.23 4.01 1.80
C MET A 83 8.97 2.49 1.71
N VAL A 84 8.84 1.92 0.51
CA VAL A 84 8.65 0.48 0.34
C VAL A 84 9.86 -0.28 0.88
N ARG A 85 11.09 0.20 0.62
CA ARG A 85 12.31 -0.38 1.20
C ARG A 85 12.27 -0.40 2.73
N ARG A 86 11.84 0.68 3.39
CA ARG A 86 11.66 0.70 4.85
C ARG A 86 10.64 -0.35 5.33
N MET A 87 9.55 -0.55 4.59
CA MET A 87 8.57 -1.59 4.92
C MET A 87 9.13 -3.00 4.79
N VAL A 88 9.88 -3.27 3.72
CA VAL A 88 10.53 -4.56 3.50
C VAL A 88 11.50 -4.87 4.65
N LEU A 89 12.39 -3.94 4.99
CA LEU A 89 13.36 -4.10 6.08
C LEU A 89 12.71 -4.19 7.48
N SER A 90 11.51 -3.65 7.65
CA SER A 90 10.75 -3.74 8.90
C SER A 90 9.96 -5.05 9.00
N GLY A 91 9.62 -5.67 7.87
CA GLY A 91 8.88 -6.93 7.80
C GLY A 91 9.63 -8.13 8.40
N GLU A 92 10.96 -8.11 8.36
CA GLU A 92 11.84 -9.12 8.97
C GLU A 92 11.69 -9.20 10.51
N LYS A 93 11.20 -8.13 11.15
CA LYS A 93 11.09 -8.02 12.61
C LYS A 93 9.65 -8.34 13.07
N ASN A 94 9.25 -9.62 13.04
CA ASN A 94 8.20 -10.31 13.81
C ASN A 94 6.78 -9.70 14.03
N ASN A 95 6.51 -8.43 13.72
CA ASN A 95 5.24 -7.75 14.03
C ASN A 95 4.11 -8.07 13.03
N ARG A 96 4.42 -8.73 11.89
CA ARG A 96 3.41 -9.12 10.88
C ARG A 96 2.44 -10.18 11.40
N LEU A 97 2.90 -11.11 12.23
CA LEU A 97 2.09 -12.21 12.74
C LEU A 97 1.22 -11.78 13.93
N GLU A 98 1.75 -10.97 14.85
CA GLU A 98 1.03 -10.51 16.05
C GLU A 98 -0.08 -9.50 15.71
N TYR A 99 0.26 -8.46 14.94
CA TYR A 99 -0.68 -7.40 14.60
C TYR A 99 -1.42 -7.63 13.26
N GLY A 100 -0.72 -8.11 12.23
CA GLY A 100 -1.25 -8.13 10.85
C GLY A 100 -2.42 -9.09 10.62
N LEU A 101 -2.29 -10.36 11.03
CA LEU A 101 -3.33 -11.36 10.79
C LEU A 101 -4.53 -11.21 11.75
N ASN A 102 -4.28 -10.86 13.00
CA ASN A 102 -5.33 -10.78 14.03
C ASN A 102 -6.11 -9.46 13.98
N LEU A 103 -5.47 -8.33 13.68
CA LEU A 103 -6.17 -7.03 13.69
C LEU A 103 -6.98 -6.78 12.44
N ARG A 104 -6.51 -7.22 11.26
CA ARG A 104 -7.13 -6.82 9.99
C ARG A 104 -8.64 -7.06 9.92
N PRO A 105 -9.18 -8.24 10.33
CA PRO A 105 -10.64 -8.44 10.35
C PRO A 105 -11.36 -7.43 11.26
N LEU A 106 -10.82 -7.19 12.46
CA LEU A 106 -11.37 -6.23 13.43
C LEU A 106 -11.30 -4.79 12.91
N VAL A 107 -10.21 -4.39 12.26
CA VAL A 107 -10.06 -3.07 11.65
C VAL A 107 -11.12 -2.87 10.56
N LEU A 108 -11.23 -3.83 9.63
CA LEU A 108 -12.19 -3.72 8.53
C LEU A 108 -13.63 -3.68 9.03
N GLU A 109 -13.98 -4.51 10.02
CA GLU A 109 -15.31 -4.54 10.59
C GLU A 109 -15.63 -3.26 11.37
N HIS A 110 -14.79 -2.91 12.35
CA HIS A 110 -15.12 -1.88 13.32
C HIS A 110 -14.69 -0.49 12.86
N ALA A 111 -13.42 -0.31 12.45
CA ALA A 111 -12.94 0.98 11.95
C ALA A 111 -13.55 1.30 10.58
N GLY A 112 -13.68 0.32 9.68
CA GLY A 112 -14.33 0.50 8.39
C GLY A 112 -15.80 0.93 8.52
N ALA A 113 -16.55 0.34 9.45
CA ALA A 113 -17.93 0.76 9.73
C ALA A 113 -18.01 2.12 10.42
N ALA A 114 -17.04 2.46 11.28
CA ALA A 114 -16.96 3.78 11.91
C ALA A 114 -16.73 4.88 10.88
N LEU A 115 -15.76 4.67 9.99
CA LEU A 115 -15.44 5.55 8.88
C LEU A 115 -16.66 5.73 7.95
N SER A 116 -17.34 4.65 7.58
CA SER A 116 -18.53 4.69 6.72
C SER A 116 -19.69 5.48 7.34
N ARG A 117 -19.75 5.57 8.68
CA ARG A 117 -20.72 6.39 9.42
C ARG A 117 -20.25 7.82 9.70
N GLY A 118 -19.04 8.20 9.26
CA GLY A 118 -18.48 9.53 9.51
C GLY A 118 -18.12 9.80 10.97
N ILE A 119 -17.81 8.75 11.74
CA ILE A 119 -17.40 8.93 13.15
C ILE A 119 -15.97 9.49 13.17
N ALA A 120 -15.80 10.68 13.76
CA ALA A 120 -14.49 11.32 13.89
C ALA A 120 -13.57 10.52 14.85
N PRO A 121 -12.29 10.27 14.49
CA PRO A 121 -11.33 9.54 15.33
C PRO A 121 -11.16 10.10 16.75
N GLU A 122 -11.34 11.40 16.93
CA GLU A 122 -11.16 12.12 18.20
C GLU A 122 -12.40 12.05 19.10
N SER A 123 -13.52 11.55 18.58
CA SER A 123 -14.78 11.48 19.32
C SER A 123 -14.76 10.43 20.44
N THR A 124 -15.56 10.64 21.48
CA THR A 124 -15.79 9.61 22.51
C THR A 124 -16.34 8.31 21.91
N GLY A 125 -17.15 8.41 20.85
CA GLY A 125 -17.65 7.25 20.11
C GLY A 125 -16.55 6.45 19.44
N ALA A 126 -15.51 7.12 18.93
CA ALA A 126 -14.33 6.45 18.36
C ALA A 126 -13.51 5.73 19.43
N ASN A 127 -13.34 6.32 20.63
CA ASN A 127 -12.68 5.62 21.73
C ASN A 127 -13.39 4.30 22.08
N LEU A 128 -14.73 4.27 22.14
CA LEU A 128 -15.48 3.04 22.36
C LEU A 128 -15.28 1.97 21.27
N ILE A 129 -15.01 2.39 20.04
CA ILE A 129 -14.72 1.49 18.93
C ILE A 129 -13.27 1.00 19.02
N LEU A 130 -12.33 1.87 19.41
CA LEU A 130 -10.93 1.50 19.65
C LEU A 130 -10.83 0.31 20.62
N LYS A 131 -11.59 0.30 21.71
CA LYS A 131 -11.60 -0.79 22.71
C LYS A 131 -12.07 -2.14 22.16
N ARG A 132 -12.79 -2.15 21.03
CA ARG A 132 -13.21 -3.38 20.34
C ARG A 132 -12.11 -3.95 19.44
N ILE A 133 -11.13 -3.13 19.08
CA ILE A 133 -10.05 -3.49 18.17
C ILE A 133 -8.77 -3.75 18.97
N ILE A 134 -8.45 -2.88 19.93
CA ILE A 134 -7.21 -2.90 20.71
C ILE A 134 -7.53 -2.94 22.22
N PRO A 135 -6.96 -3.88 23.00
CA PRO A 135 -7.13 -3.93 24.46
C PRO A 135 -6.80 -2.61 25.15
N ASP A 136 -7.56 -2.24 26.18
CA ASP A 136 -7.39 -0.96 26.90
C ASP A 136 -6.10 -0.86 27.73
N ASP A 137 -5.56 -2.00 28.12
CA ASP A 137 -4.39 -2.17 28.98
C ASP A 137 -3.11 -2.47 28.18
N LEU A 138 -3.12 -2.23 26.87
CA LEU A 138 -1.94 -2.41 26.02
C LEU A 138 -0.78 -1.53 26.54
N PRO A 139 0.40 -2.11 26.85
CA PRO A 139 1.55 -1.34 27.33
C PRO A 139 1.96 -0.21 26.39
N ALA A 140 2.59 0.84 26.93
CA ALA A 140 3.01 2.00 26.14
C ALA A 140 4.01 1.64 25.02
N GLU A 141 4.91 0.69 25.28
CA GLU A 141 5.88 0.19 24.30
C GLU A 141 5.17 -0.54 23.14
N GLU A 142 4.22 -1.42 23.46
CA GLU A 142 3.40 -2.13 22.47
C GLU A 142 2.49 -1.17 21.69
N THR A 143 1.92 -0.15 22.35
CA THR A 143 1.15 0.90 21.69
C THR A 143 2.02 1.68 20.69
N ALA A 144 3.25 2.05 21.07
CA ALA A 144 4.18 2.72 20.17
C ALA A 144 4.61 1.84 19.00
N ALA A 145 4.83 0.54 19.23
CA ALA A 145 5.12 -0.43 18.19
C ALA A 145 3.94 -0.61 17.22
N LEU A 146 2.72 -0.64 17.74
CA LEU A 146 1.49 -0.69 16.93
C LEU A 146 1.31 0.59 16.10
N ILE A 147 1.55 1.77 16.66
CA ILE A 147 1.51 3.05 15.90
C ILE A 147 2.52 3.01 14.75
N THR A 148 3.76 2.61 15.04
CA THR A 148 4.82 2.48 14.03
C THR A 148 4.43 1.50 12.94
N TRP A 149 3.80 0.37 13.31
CA TRP A 149 3.29 -0.60 12.35
C TRP A 149 2.12 -0.06 11.52
N LEU A 150 1.17 0.64 12.14
CA LEU A 150 0.03 1.26 11.47
C LEU A 150 0.46 2.36 10.48
N GLU A 151 1.47 3.15 10.82
CA GLU A 151 2.07 4.12 9.90
C GLU A 151 2.61 3.46 8.63
N MET A 152 3.09 2.22 8.73
CA MET A 152 3.52 1.44 7.58
C MET A 152 2.32 0.86 6.81
N VAL A 153 1.37 0.20 7.47
CA VAL A 153 0.29 -0.50 6.74
C VAL A 153 -0.83 0.41 6.25
N ALA A 154 -0.95 1.62 6.79
CA ALA A 154 -1.90 2.64 6.35
C ALA A 154 -1.35 3.56 5.24
N GLU A 155 -0.45 3.06 4.38
CA GLU A 155 0.13 3.83 3.27
C GLU A 155 -0.72 3.69 1.99
N PRO A 156 -1.39 4.77 1.53
CA PRO A 156 -2.28 4.71 0.38
C PRO A 156 -1.57 4.35 -0.92
N ARG A 157 -0.30 4.73 -1.10
CA ARG A 157 0.44 4.46 -2.34
C ARG A 157 0.73 2.97 -2.53
N VAL A 158 0.95 2.23 -1.44
CA VAL A 158 1.15 0.76 -1.51
C VAL A 158 -0.15 0.07 -1.86
N GLU A 159 -1.27 0.47 -1.25
CA GLU A 159 -2.58 -0.02 -1.65
C GLU A 159 -2.88 0.29 -3.13
N ARG A 160 -2.56 1.51 -3.57
CA ARG A 160 -2.74 1.91 -4.96
C ARG A 160 -1.89 1.07 -5.92
N TYR A 161 -0.64 0.79 -5.58
CA TYR A 161 0.23 -0.10 -6.36
C TYR A 161 -0.42 -1.47 -6.61
N TRP A 162 -0.98 -2.10 -5.58
CA TRP A 162 -1.68 -3.38 -5.73
C TRP A 162 -2.98 -3.27 -6.54
N GLN A 163 -3.75 -2.19 -6.38
CA GLN A 163 -4.94 -1.95 -7.19
C GLN A 163 -4.59 -1.79 -8.67
N LEU A 164 -3.51 -1.07 -8.98
CA LEU A 164 -3.02 -0.89 -10.35
C LEU A 164 -2.59 -2.23 -10.97
N LEU A 165 -1.91 -3.09 -10.21
CA LEU A 165 -1.59 -4.44 -10.66
C LEU A 165 -2.85 -5.26 -10.96
N SER A 166 -3.89 -5.22 -10.11
CA SER A 166 -5.17 -5.88 -10.40
C SER A 166 -5.82 -5.36 -11.69
N ILE A 167 -5.86 -4.04 -11.89
CA ILE A 167 -6.41 -3.43 -13.11
C ILE A 167 -5.65 -3.90 -14.36
N LEU A 168 -4.31 -3.93 -14.28
CA LEU A 168 -3.49 -4.41 -15.38
C LEU A 168 -3.77 -5.88 -15.70
N LYS A 169 -3.98 -6.71 -14.69
CA LYS A 169 -4.40 -8.12 -14.84
C LYS A 169 -5.85 -8.29 -15.34
N GLY A 170 -6.61 -7.20 -15.51
CA GLY A 170 -8.01 -7.24 -15.90
C GLY A 170 -8.94 -7.69 -14.76
N GLU A 171 -8.45 -7.63 -13.53
CA GLU A 171 -9.17 -8.03 -12.33
C GLU A 171 -9.76 -6.82 -11.62
N LYS A 172 -10.86 -7.04 -10.91
CA LYS A 172 -11.42 -6.01 -10.03
C LYS A 172 -10.51 -5.85 -8.80
N PRO A 173 -10.04 -4.62 -8.50
CA PRO A 173 -9.27 -4.39 -7.28
C PRO A 173 -10.05 -4.75 -6.02
N SER A 174 -9.33 -5.21 -5.00
CA SER A 174 -9.92 -5.41 -3.68
C SER A 174 -10.44 -4.08 -3.10
N PRO A 175 -11.51 -4.10 -2.27
CA PRO A 175 -11.95 -2.91 -1.56
C PRO A 175 -10.80 -2.29 -0.75
N PRO A 176 -10.72 -0.95 -0.69
CA PRO A 176 -9.65 -0.27 0.04
C PRO A 176 -9.75 -0.57 1.53
N ALA A 177 -8.65 -0.99 2.11
CA ALA A 177 -8.46 -1.26 3.53
C ALA A 177 -7.74 -0.11 4.23
N VAL A 178 -6.82 0.59 3.55
CA VAL A 178 -6.00 1.67 4.11
C VAL A 178 -6.82 2.74 4.83
N PRO A 179 -7.99 3.21 4.32
CA PRO A 179 -8.78 4.20 5.03
C PRO A 179 -9.22 3.74 6.44
N ALA A 180 -9.53 2.46 6.62
CA ALA A 180 -9.89 1.91 7.93
C ALA A 180 -8.67 1.82 8.87
N PHE A 181 -7.51 1.44 8.35
CA PHE A 181 -6.25 1.46 9.11
C PHE A 181 -5.81 2.88 9.48
N ALA A 182 -5.96 3.85 8.58
CA ALA A 182 -5.68 5.25 8.83
C ALA A 182 -6.62 5.82 9.91
N TRP A 183 -7.90 5.45 9.87
CA TRP A 183 -8.86 5.80 10.93
C TRP A 183 -8.45 5.21 12.29
N LEU A 184 -8.01 3.96 12.32
CA LEU A 184 -7.51 3.33 13.55
C LEU A 184 -6.27 4.04 14.08
N LEU A 185 -5.30 4.36 13.22
CA LEU A 185 -4.09 5.10 13.58
C LEU A 185 -4.43 6.47 14.18
N ALA A 186 -5.31 7.23 13.54
CA ALA A 186 -5.76 8.53 14.03
C ALA A 186 -6.46 8.40 15.39
N THR A 187 -7.32 7.39 15.54
CA THR A 187 -8.04 7.12 16.79
C THR A 187 -7.08 6.74 17.90
N LEU A 188 -6.09 5.89 17.61
CA LEU A 188 -5.10 5.46 18.60
C LEU A 188 -4.30 6.66 19.11
N ARG A 189 -3.79 7.52 18.22
CA ARG A 189 -3.07 8.76 18.58
C ARG A 189 -3.91 9.80 19.33
N ALA A 190 -5.23 9.81 19.13
CA ALA A 190 -6.12 10.76 19.79
C ALA A 190 -6.45 10.36 21.23
N HIS A 191 -6.39 9.07 21.56
CA HIS A 191 -6.88 8.53 22.84
C HIS A 191 -5.83 7.80 23.67
N ARG A 192 -4.64 7.50 23.13
CA ARG A 192 -3.57 6.76 23.81
C ARG A 192 -2.18 7.31 23.48
#